data_AF-A0A6P0IVT8-F1
#
_entry.id   AF-A0A6P0IVT8-F1
#
_cell.length_a   1.000
_cell.length_b   1.000
_cell.length_c   1.000
_cell.angle_alpha   90.00
_cell.angle_beta   90.00
_cell.angle_gamma   90.00
#
_symmetry.space_group_name_H-M   'P 1'
#
loop_
_entity.id
_entity.type
_entity.pdbx_description
1 polymer ?
#
loop_
_entity_poly.entity_id
_entity_poly.type
_entity_poly.pdbx_seq_one_letter_code
_entity_poly.pdbx_strand_id
1 'polypeptide(L)' 'VEDRERRRGWQECEAITNAIAKGEAAMGDQGRILVRASGTEPVIRVMVEAANSKLAHHWTSELVNVVERYLAN' A
#
# COMPACT_ATOMS: atom_id res chain seq x y z
N VAL A 1 -6.68 10.05 4.18
CA VAL A 1 -7.92 9.54 3.55
C VAL A 1 -9.05 9.80 4.53
N GLU A 2 -9.72 10.94 4.40
CA GLU A 2 -10.73 11.40 5.38
C GLU A 2 -11.96 10.50 5.38
N ASP A 3 -12.48 10.16 4.20
CA ASP A 3 -13.64 9.28 4.04
C ASP A 3 -13.35 7.89 4.63
N ARG A 4 -14.12 7.53 5.67
CA ARG A 4 -13.97 6.27 6.40
C ARG A 4 -14.35 5.05 5.57
N GLU A 5 -15.43 5.11 4.80
CA GLU A 5 -15.92 3.98 4.03
C GLU A 5 -14.97 3.69 2.88
N ARG A 6 -14.54 4.74 2.17
CA ARG A 6 -13.52 4.62 1.12
C ARG A 6 -12.18 4.12 1.67
N ARG A 7 -11.78 4.57 2.86
CA ARG A 7 -10.57 4.08 3.53
C ARG A 7 -10.67 2.59 3.88
N ARG A 8 -11.83 2.13 4.35
CA ARG A 8 -12.04 0.72 4.74
C ARG A 8 -12.21 -0.20 3.54
N GLY A 9 -12.73 0.30 2.42
CA GLY A 9 -12.89 -0.41 1.16
C GLY A 9 -11.68 -0.29 0.21
N TRP A 10 -10.48 0.04 0.71
CA TRP A 10 -9.30 0.26 -0.14
C TRP A 10 -8.97 -0.97 -1.02
N GLN A 11 -9.31 -2.18 -0.55
CA GLN A 11 -9.11 -3.44 -1.28
C GLN A 11 -9.96 -3.56 -2.55
N GLU A 12 -11.04 -2.77 -2.67
CA GLU A 12 -11.89 -2.75 -3.86
C GLU A 12 -11.28 -1.91 -4.99
N CYS A 13 -10.23 -1.13 -4.68
CA CYS A 13 -9.49 -0.37 -5.69
C CYS A 13 -8.48 -1.26 -6.42
N GLU A 14 -8.81 -1.65 -7.64
CA GLU A 14 -7.94 -2.49 -8.50
C GLU A 14 -6.53 -1.90 -8.67
N ALA A 15 -6.40 -0.57 -8.76
CA ALA A 15 -5.10 0.07 -8.91
C ALA A 15 -4.18 -0.22 -7.71
N ILE A 16 -4.74 -0.22 -6.48
CA ILE A 16 -3.98 -0.50 -5.26
C ILE A 16 -3.66 -1.99 -5.17
N THR A 17 -4.64 -2.88 -5.38
CA THR A 17 -4.41 -4.32 -5.28
C THR A 17 -3.43 -4.82 -6.34
N ASN A 18 -3.48 -4.28 -7.56
CA ASN A 18 -2.50 -4.57 -8.61
C ASN A 18 -1.08 -4.08 -8.24
N ALA A 19 -0.96 -2.90 -7.64
CA ALA A 19 0.33 -2.38 -7.19
C ALA A 19 0.94 -3.26 -6.09
N ILE A 20 0.12 -3.74 -5.14
CA ILE A 20 0.54 -4.68 -4.09
C ILE A 20 1.01 -5.98 -4.72
N ALA A 21 0.20 -6.60 -5.58
CA ALA A 21 0.55 -7.87 -6.24
C ALA A 21 1.83 -7.76 -7.07
N LYS A 22 2.04 -6.63 -7.77
CA LYS A 22 3.28 -6.35 -8.51
C LYS A 22 4.49 -6.27 -7.57
N GLY A 23 4.35 -5.60 -6.42
CA GLY A 23 5.41 -5.50 -5.42
C GLY A 23 5.75 -6.84 -4.79
N GLU A 24 4.74 -7.63 -4.41
CA GLU A 24 4.92 -8.98 -3.88
C GLU A 24 5.61 -9.88 -4.90
N ALA A 25 5.17 -9.88 -6.16
CA ALA A 25 5.80 -10.67 -7.23
C ALA A 25 7.25 -10.25 -7.49
N ALA A 26 7.56 -8.96 -7.45
CA ALA A 26 8.92 -8.47 -7.68
C ALA A 26 9.88 -8.79 -6.53
N MET A 27 9.38 -8.90 -5.31
CA MET A 27 10.18 -9.24 -4.13
C MET A 27 10.25 -10.75 -3.86
N GLY A 28 9.31 -11.54 -4.40
CA GLY A 28 9.26 -12.98 -4.20
C GLY A 28 9.14 -13.34 -2.72
N ASP A 29 9.95 -14.28 -2.25
CA ASP A 29 10.02 -14.67 -0.84
C ASP A 29 10.86 -13.72 0.04
N GLN A 30 11.52 -12.74 -0.58
CA GLN A 30 12.43 -11.79 0.07
C GLN A 30 11.73 -10.48 0.46
N GLY A 31 10.41 -10.43 0.48
CA GLY A 31 9.68 -9.26 0.91
C GLY A 31 8.23 -9.53 1.30
N ARG A 32 7.63 -8.55 1.98
CA ARG A 32 6.23 -8.58 2.43
C ARG A 32 5.64 -7.19 2.32
N ILE A 33 4.38 -7.12 1.94
CA ILE A 33 3.60 -5.88 1.93
C ILE A 33 2.42 -6.04 2.88
N LEU A 34 2.23 -5.07 3.77
CA LEU A 34 1.05 -4.97 4.62
C LEU A 34 0.39 -3.62 4.42
N VAL A 35 -0.85 -3.63 3.94
CA VAL A 35 -1.69 -2.44 3.80
C VAL A 35 -2.93 -2.60 4.66
N ARG A 36 -3.26 -1.56 5.44
CA ARG A 36 -4.49 -1.53 6.24
C ARG A 36 -5.01 -0.12 6.49
N ALA A 37 -6.32 0.01 6.63
CA ALA A 37 -6.94 1.20 7.20
C ALA A 37 -6.58 1.32 8.69
N SER A 38 -6.25 2.53 9.15
CA SER A 38 -6.17 2.82 10.58
C SER A 38 -7.60 2.89 11.18
N GLY A 39 -7.77 2.27 12.35
CA GLY A 39 -9.03 2.25 13.09
C GLY A 39 -9.24 3.48 13.97
N THR A 40 -8.17 4.18 14.32
CA THR A 40 -8.17 5.32 15.26
C THR A 40 -7.82 6.64 14.60
N GLU A 41 -7.31 6.62 13.37
CA GLU A 41 -6.84 7.81 12.64
C GLU A 41 -7.28 7.78 11.17
N PRO A 42 -7.40 8.93 10.48
CA PRO A 42 -7.85 9.02 9.09
C PRO A 42 -6.76 8.66 8.05
N VAL A 43 -5.99 7.60 8.31
CA VAL A 43 -4.81 7.22 7.52
C VAL A 43 -4.85 5.77 7.06
N ILE A 44 -4.24 5.49 5.91
CA ILE A 44 -3.89 4.14 5.47
C ILE A 44 -2.45 3.89 5.88
N ARG A 45 -2.20 2.73 6.48
CA ARG A 45 -0.87 2.28 6.87
C ARG A 45 -0.35 1.34 5.79
N VAL A 46 0.80 1.69 5.23
CA VAL A 46 1.54 0.89 4.26
C VAL A 46 2.87 0.51 4.91
N MET A 47 3.18 -0.78 4.93
CA MET A 47 4.45 -1.32 5.43
C MET A 47 5.02 -2.25 4.38
N VAL A 48 6.32 -2.10 4.11
CA VAL A 48 7.05 -2.93 3.16
C VAL A 48 8.34 -3.43 3.83
N GLU A 49 8.52 -4.74 3.83
CA GLU A 49 9.76 -5.41 4.18
C GLU A 49 10.40 -5.95 2.90
N ALA A 50 11.72 -5.83 2.76
CA ALA A 50 12.45 -6.32 1.59
C ALA A 50 13.91 -6.68 1.95
N ALA A 51 14.57 -7.47 1.10
CA ALA A 51 15.98 -7.87 1.26
C ALA A 51 16.97 -6.70 1.43
N ASN A 52 16.65 -5.51 0.92
CA ASN A 52 17.49 -4.33 1.10
C ASN A 52 16.64 -3.05 1.16
N SER A 53 17.23 -2.00 1.75
CA SER A 53 16.56 -0.72 1.97
C SER A 53 16.14 -0.02 0.68
N LYS A 54 16.92 -0.15 -0.41
CA LYS A 54 16.57 0.46 -1.70
C LYS A 54 15.29 -0.14 -2.28
N LEU A 55 15.15 -1.46 -2.21
CA LEU A 55 13.96 -2.17 -2.67
C LEU A 55 12.74 -1.86 -1.79
N ALA A 56 12.92 -1.87 -0.47
CA ALA A 56 11.86 -1.49 0.47
C ALA A 56 11.37 -0.04 0.22
N HIS A 57 12.31 0.90 0.05
CA HIS A 57 11.99 2.30 -0.21
C HIS A 57 11.30 2.50 -1.56
N HIS A 58 11.78 1.83 -2.61
CA HIS A 58 11.14 1.87 -3.94
C HIS A 58 9.66 1.45 -3.85
N TRP A 59 9.39 0.27 -3.29
CA TRP A 59 8.02 -0.24 -3.21
C TRP A 59 7.13 0.54 -2.24
N THR A 60 7.69 1.04 -1.14
CA THR A 60 6.95 1.91 -0.22
C THR A 60 6.49 3.17 -0.95
N SER A 61 7.39 3.85 -1.66
CA SER A 61 7.07 5.08 -2.40
C SER A 61 6.07 4.84 -3.53
N GLU A 62 6.23 3.76 -4.30
CA GLU A 62 5.27 3.39 -5.36
C GLU A 62 3.87 3.13 -4.78
N LEU A 63 3.76 2.35 -3.70
CA LEU A 63 2.47 2.03 -3.09
C LEU A 63 1.80 3.26 -2.47
N VAL A 64 2.56 4.12 -1.78
CA VAL A 64 2.04 5.37 -1.22
C VAL A 64 1.49 6.26 -2.32
N ASN A 65 2.23 6.43 -3.43
CA ASN A 65 1.78 7.23 -4.56
C ASN A 65 0.47 6.71 -5.17
N VAL A 66 0.32 5.39 -5.29
CA VAL A 66 -0.92 4.77 -5.78
C VAL A 66 -2.07 5.00 -4.79
N VAL A 67 -1.83 4.79 -3.49
CA VAL A 67 -2.85 5.05 -2.46
C VAL A 67 -3.32 6.50 -2.48
N GLU A 68 -2.39 7.46 -2.55
CA GLU A 68 -2.73 8.87 -2.61
C GLU A 68 -3.54 9.20 -3.86
N ARG A 69 -3.10 8.74 -5.04
CA ARG A 69 -3.78 9.00 -6.31
C ARG A 69 -5.22 8.49 -6.34
N TYR A 70 -5.48 7.33 -5.75
CA TYR A 70 -6.78 6.65 -5.89
C TYR A 70 -7.66 6.75 -4.64
N LEU A 71 -7.15 7.16 -3.48
CA LEU A 71 -7.93 7.27 -2.24
C LEU A 71 -7.81 8.60 -1.50
N ALA A 72 -6.84 9.48 -1.80
CA ALA A 72 -6.70 10.75 -1.07
C ALA A 72 -7.56 11.90 -1.60
N ASN A 73 -8.28 11.70 -2.72
CA ASN A 73 -9.25 12.67 -3.26
C ASN A 73 -10.63 12.52 -2.63
#